data_AF-A0AAD9IZ21-F1
#
_entry.id   AF-A0AAD9IZ21-F1
#
_cell.length_a   1.000
_cell.length_b   1.000
_cell.length_c   1.000
_cell.angle_alpha   90.00
_cell.angle_beta   90.00
_cell.angle_gamma   90.00
#
_symmetry.space_group_name_H-M   'P 1'
#
loop_
_entity.id
_entity.type
_entity.pdbx_description
1 polymer ?
#
loop_
_entity_poly.entity_id
_entity_poly.type
_entity_poly.pdbx_seq_one_letter_code
_entity_poly.pdbx_strand_id
1 'polypeptide(L)'
;MLNLVGQDITPSSVMKHVMDIQKYFQNDHKANNWLTECPEIVKPQLPTETRWKGQLTCINTFIKNRSSYMNIIHKHKDDFEKQIARKIQDISIYRSARDLATQLCPIAVALDKAQSDSHSMADLCHMGLYLQQDSLLETHCNVRKKCCRQAHTIEHLVAYQLHPCHRSRRMMSVNISSLGTTALWLY
;
A
#
# COMPACT_ATOMS: atom_id res chain seq x y z
N MET A 1 14.02 0.77 0.85
CA MET A 1 13.83 -0.52 0.16
C MET A 1 12.35 -0.86 0.03
N LEU A 2 11.59 -0.98 1.11
CA LEU A 2 10.15 -1.21 0.98
C LEU A 2 9.49 -0.08 0.15
N ASN A 3 9.89 1.21 0.30
CA ASN A 3 9.30 2.40 -0.40
C ASN A 3 9.09 2.20 -1.92
N LEU A 4 10.00 1.47 -2.54
CA LEU A 4 10.00 1.20 -3.98
C LEU A 4 8.96 0.13 -4.37
N VAL A 5 8.70 -0.85 -3.49
CA VAL A 5 7.72 -1.93 -3.72
C VAL A 5 6.32 -1.36 -3.91
N GLY A 6 5.91 -0.42 -3.07
CA GLY A 6 4.55 0.13 -3.13
C GLY A 6 4.36 1.13 -4.27
N GLN A 7 5.44 1.79 -4.74
CA GLN A 7 5.38 2.63 -5.95
C GLN A 7 5.16 1.78 -7.21
N ASP A 8 5.85 0.65 -7.33
CA ASP A 8 5.72 -0.26 -8.47
C ASP A 8 4.39 -1.04 -8.47
N ILE A 9 3.79 -1.26 -7.29
CA ILE A 9 2.52 -2.00 -7.13
C ILE A 9 1.30 -1.13 -7.40
N THR A 10 1.39 0.18 -7.17
CA THR A 10 0.26 1.10 -7.34
C THR A 10 0.00 1.32 -8.83
N PRO A 11 -1.14 0.85 -9.40
CA PRO A 11 -1.52 1.25 -10.75
C PRO A 11 -1.77 2.76 -10.72
N SER A 12 -0.89 3.52 -11.36
CA SER A 12 -0.91 4.98 -11.35
C SER A 12 -2.25 5.56 -11.82
N SER A 13 -3.00 4.83 -12.64
CA SER A 13 -4.31 5.20 -13.15
C SER A 13 -5.42 5.20 -12.08
N VAL A 14 -5.55 4.12 -11.29
CA VAL A 14 -6.59 3.99 -10.25
C VAL A 14 -6.37 5.03 -9.16
N MET A 15 -5.12 5.17 -8.70
CA MET A 15 -4.79 6.14 -7.66
C MET A 15 -5.05 7.57 -8.14
N LYS A 16 -4.73 7.89 -9.40
CA LYS A 16 -5.03 9.20 -9.99
C LYS A 16 -6.54 9.49 -9.97
N HIS A 17 -7.38 8.53 -10.35
CA HIS A 17 -8.83 8.71 -10.30
C HIS A 17 -9.36 8.94 -8.88
N VAL A 18 -8.86 8.15 -7.91
CA VAL A 18 -9.22 8.32 -6.50
C VAL A 18 -8.79 9.70 -5.99
N MET A 19 -7.57 10.13 -6.29
CA MET A 19 -7.05 11.44 -5.90
C MET A 19 -7.85 12.59 -6.52
N ASP A 20 -8.22 12.50 -7.80
CA ASP A 20 -9.05 13.51 -8.45
C ASP A 20 -10.40 13.68 -7.74
N ILE A 21 -11.04 12.57 -7.36
CA ILE A 21 -12.31 12.59 -6.62
C ILE A 21 -12.12 13.20 -5.22
N GLN A 22 -11.12 12.74 -4.47
CA GLN A 22 -10.84 13.23 -3.12
C GLN A 22 -10.53 14.74 -3.14
N LYS A 23 -9.73 15.19 -4.13
CA LYS A 23 -9.38 16.60 -4.32
C LYS A 23 -10.59 17.45 -4.67
N TYR A 24 -11.50 16.97 -5.51
CA TYR A 24 -12.75 17.66 -5.83
C TYR A 24 -13.56 17.95 -4.56
N PHE A 25 -13.81 16.93 -3.74
CA PHE A 25 -14.57 17.08 -2.50
C PHE A 25 -13.88 17.91 -1.42
N GLN A 26 -12.54 18.03 -1.43
CA GLN A 26 -11.83 18.93 -0.51
C GLN A 26 -11.89 20.39 -0.96
N ASN A 27 -11.70 20.64 -2.26
CA ASN A 27 -11.40 21.96 -2.77
C ASN A 27 -12.62 22.69 -3.34
N ASP A 28 -13.62 21.96 -3.83
CA ASP A 28 -14.85 22.58 -4.32
C ASP A 28 -15.76 22.93 -3.14
N HIS A 29 -16.10 24.22 -3.01
CA HIS A 29 -16.89 24.71 -1.89
C HIS A 29 -18.28 24.06 -1.82
N LYS A 30 -18.95 23.84 -2.96
CA LYS A 30 -20.28 23.22 -2.97
C LYS A 30 -20.19 21.76 -2.56
N ALA A 31 -19.28 21.02 -3.19
CA ALA A 31 -19.08 19.61 -2.91
C ALA A 31 -18.67 19.35 -1.46
N ASN A 32 -17.81 20.20 -0.89
CA ASN A 32 -17.41 20.12 0.51
C ASN A 32 -18.60 20.40 1.45
N ASN A 33 -19.42 21.42 1.16
CA ASN A 33 -20.61 21.70 1.96
C ASN A 33 -21.60 20.51 1.94
N TRP A 34 -21.93 19.97 0.76
CA TRP A 34 -22.80 18.79 0.64
C TRP A 34 -22.23 17.57 1.38
N LEU A 35 -20.90 17.48 1.45
CA LEU A 35 -20.21 16.42 2.16
C LEU A 35 -20.38 16.55 3.67
N THR A 36 -20.28 17.76 4.23
CA THR A 36 -20.47 18.02 5.67
C THR A 36 -21.89 17.75 6.17
N GLU A 37 -22.88 17.80 5.27
CA GLU A 37 -24.28 17.46 5.57
C GLU A 37 -24.51 15.94 5.69
N CYS A 38 -23.54 15.11 5.31
CA CYS A 38 -23.65 13.65 5.41
C CYS A 38 -23.24 13.14 6.81
N PRO A 39 -24.09 12.36 7.51
CA PRO A 39 -23.89 12.02 8.92
C PRO A 39 -22.72 11.07 9.20
N GLU A 40 -22.36 10.17 8.28
CA GLU A 40 -21.31 9.15 8.49
C GLU A 40 -20.02 9.44 7.70
N ILE A 41 -19.79 10.69 7.31
CA ILE A 41 -18.69 10.99 6.40
C ILE A 41 -17.32 11.01 7.11
N VAL A 42 -16.31 10.45 6.44
CA VAL A 42 -14.91 10.68 6.80
C VAL A 42 -14.36 11.79 5.93
N LYS A 43 -13.67 12.76 6.53
CA LYS A 43 -13.02 13.83 5.76
C LYS A 43 -12.10 13.23 4.69
N PRO A 44 -12.29 13.58 3.40
CA PRO A 44 -11.44 13.10 2.31
C PRO A 44 -9.96 13.26 2.66
N GLN A 45 -9.13 12.29 2.32
CA GLN A 45 -7.69 12.29 2.64
C GLN A 45 -6.89 12.31 1.35
N LEU A 46 -5.88 13.17 1.28
CA LEU A 46 -4.92 13.17 0.18
C LEU A 46 -3.60 12.56 0.67
N PRO A 47 -2.96 11.71 -0.15
CA PRO A 47 -1.70 11.11 0.22
C PRO A 47 -0.60 12.17 0.28
N THR A 48 0.28 12.08 1.28
CA THR A 48 1.60 12.71 1.22
C THR A 48 2.52 11.81 0.40
N GLU A 49 3.25 12.36 -0.58
CA GLU A 49 4.02 11.60 -1.58
C GLU A 49 4.98 10.54 -1.01
N THR A 50 5.45 10.73 0.23
CA THR A 50 6.49 9.89 0.85
C THR A 50 5.97 8.81 1.80
N ARG A 51 4.66 8.77 2.11
CA ARG A 51 4.09 7.84 3.12
C ARG A 51 2.94 7.02 2.54
N TRP A 52 3.18 5.73 2.32
CA TRP A 52 2.14 4.79 1.85
C TRP A 52 0.94 4.65 2.76
N LYS A 53 1.11 4.88 4.06
CA LYS A 53 -0.01 4.97 4.98
C LYS A 53 -1.01 6.04 4.53
N GLY A 54 -0.52 7.15 3.97
CA GLY A 54 -1.34 8.19 3.36
C GLY A 54 -2.06 7.72 2.10
N GLN A 55 -1.40 6.93 1.24
CA GLN A 55 -2.03 6.35 0.04
C GLN A 55 -3.15 5.36 0.41
N LEU A 56 -2.87 4.43 1.33
CA LEU A 56 -3.86 3.49 1.82
C LEU A 56 -5.03 4.20 2.52
N THR A 57 -4.74 5.24 3.30
CA THR A 57 -5.77 6.07 3.97
C THR A 57 -6.64 6.82 2.95
N CYS A 58 -6.04 7.37 1.90
CA CYS A 58 -6.75 8.03 0.80
C CYS A 58 -7.74 7.06 0.12
N ILE A 59 -7.26 5.87 -0.25
CA ILE A 59 -8.08 4.84 -0.89
C ILE A 59 -9.19 4.35 0.05
N ASN A 60 -8.87 4.06 1.31
CA ASN A 60 -9.87 3.60 2.29
C ASN A 60 -10.95 4.65 2.55
N THR A 61 -10.57 5.92 2.62
CA THR A 61 -11.52 7.04 2.75
C THR A 61 -12.45 7.12 1.55
N PHE A 62 -11.91 6.96 0.33
CA PHE A 62 -12.73 6.89 -0.88
C PHE A 62 -13.72 5.72 -0.85
N ILE A 63 -13.25 4.51 -0.50
CA ILE A 63 -14.08 3.31 -0.43
C ILE A 63 -15.23 3.50 0.56
N LYS A 64 -14.92 4.04 1.75
CA LYS A 64 -15.90 4.28 2.82
C LYS A 64 -16.94 5.31 2.42
N ASN A 65 -16.53 6.40 1.78
CA ASN A 65 -17.40 7.52 1.44
C ASN A 65 -18.18 7.33 0.13
N ARG A 66 -17.94 6.27 -0.65
CA ARG A 66 -18.52 6.12 -1.99
C ARG A 66 -20.05 6.20 -2.00
N SER A 67 -20.73 5.59 -1.02
CA SER A 67 -22.19 5.66 -0.90
C SER A 67 -22.67 7.10 -0.72
N SER A 68 -22.03 7.87 0.16
CA SER A 68 -22.33 9.29 0.37
C SER A 68 -22.06 10.11 -0.90
N TYR A 69 -20.96 9.86 -1.61
CA TYR A 69 -20.68 10.53 -2.88
C TYR A 69 -21.76 10.25 -3.93
N MET A 70 -22.25 9.01 -4.03
CA MET A 70 -23.36 8.66 -4.91
C MET A 70 -24.65 9.39 -4.57
N ASN A 71 -24.96 9.50 -3.27
CA ASN A 71 -26.14 10.22 -2.80
C ASN A 71 -26.05 11.72 -3.13
N ILE A 72 -24.88 12.33 -2.96
CA ILE A 72 -24.63 13.74 -3.32
C ILE A 72 -24.83 13.95 -4.83
N ILE A 73 -24.27 13.07 -5.67
CA ILE A 73 -24.46 13.14 -7.13
C ILE A 73 -25.95 13.04 -7.48
N HIS A 74 -26.70 12.16 -6.80
CA HIS A 74 -28.13 11.99 -7.07
C HIS A 74 -28.94 13.24 -6.68
N LYS A 75 -28.66 13.84 -5.53
CA LYS A 75 -29.35 15.04 -5.03
C LYS A 75 -29.02 16.31 -5.83
N HIS A 76 -27.78 16.44 -6.30
CA HIS A 76 -27.27 17.67 -6.94
C HIS A 76 -26.88 17.44 -8.41
N LYS A 77 -27.59 16.53 -9.11
CA LYS A 77 -27.22 16.02 -10.43
C LYS A 77 -26.92 17.10 -11.47
N ASP A 78 -27.66 18.21 -11.45
CA ASP A 78 -27.55 19.28 -12.44
C ASP A 78 -26.35 20.19 -12.18
N ASP A 79 -25.98 20.39 -10.92
CA ASP A 79 -24.86 21.23 -10.49
C ASP A 79 -23.53 20.47 -10.35
N PHE A 80 -23.57 19.14 -10.33
CA PHE A 80 -22.39 18.30 -10.06
C PHE A 80 -21.50 18.13 -11.30
N GLU A 81 -20.18 18.13 -11.10
CA GLU A 81 -19.22 17.97 -12.18
C GLU A 81 -19.33 16.57 -12.85
N LYS A 82 -19.76 16.55 -14.11
CA LYS A 82 -20.06 15.31 -14.86
C LYS A 82 -18.88 14.34 -14.96
N GLN A 83 -17.65 14.85 -15.07
CA GLN A 83 -16.46 13.99 -15.16
C GLN A 83 -16.15 13.29 -13.84
N ILE A 84 -16.29 14.00 -12.72
CA ILE A 84 -16.12 13.42 -11.37
C ILE A 84 -17.24 12.43 -11.07
N ALA A 85 -18.48 12.76 -11.43
CA ALA A 85 -19.62 11.85 -11.28
C ALA A 85 -19.39 10.51 -11.99
N ARG A 86 -18.91 10.55 -13.25
CA ARG A 86 -18.57 9.33 -14.01
C ARG A 86 -17.54 8.47 -13.28
N LYS A 87 -16.47 9.06 -12.75
CA LYS A 87 -15.43 8.32 -12.03
C LYS A 87 -15.97 7.66 -10.75
N ILE A 88 -16.85 8.34 -10.01
CA ILE A 88 -17.47 7.79 -8.79
C ILE A 88 -18.42 6.65 -9.13
N GLN A 89 -19.19 6.82 -10.20
CA GLN A 89 -20.18 5.85 -10.68
C GLN A 89 -19.54 4.59 -11.26
N ASP A 90 -18.33 4.71 -11.80
CA ASP A 90 -17.58 3.60 -12.37
C ASP A 90 -17.30 2.51 -11.30
N ILE A 91 -17.94 1.35 -11.50
CA ILE A 91 -17.78 0.18 -10.63
C ILE A 91 -16.40 -0.44 -10.80
N SER A 92 -15.78 -0.33 -11.98
CA SER A 92 -14.44 -0.86 -12.22
C SER A 92 -13.39 -0.12 -11.38
N ILE A 93 -13.45 1.22 -11.35
CA ILE A 93 -12.57 2.05 -10.50
C ILE A 93 -12.75 1.67 -9.02
N TYR A 94 -14.00 1.49 -8.56
CA TYR A 94 -14.26 1.09 -7.18
C TYR A 94 -13.69 -0.29 -6.84
N ARG A 95 -13.91 -1.30 -7.70
CA ARG A 95 -13.36 -2.65 -7.50
C ARG A 95 -11.84 -2.63 -7.48
N SER A 96 -11.22 -1.96 -8.46
CA SER A 96 -9.77 -1.82 -8.53
C SER A 96 -9.19 -1.07 -7.32
N ALA A 97 -9.87 -0.04 -6.82
CA ALA A 97 -9.46 0.65 -5.60
C ALA A 97 -9.52 -0.27 -4.37
N ARG A 98 -10.54 -1.13 -4.28
CA ARG A 98 -10.67 -2.11 -3.19
C ARG A 98 -9.59 -3.18 -3.25
N ASP A 99 -9.32 -3.73 -4.44
CA ASP A 99 -8.26 -4.70 -4.65
C ASP A 99 -6.89 -4.10 -4.33
N LEU A 100 -6.66 -2.85 -4.76
CA LEU A 100 -5.45 -2.11 -4.43
C LEU A 100 -5.29 -1.89 -2.92
N ALA A 101 -6.36 -1.53 -2.21
CA ALA A 101 -6.32 -1.40 -0.75
C ALA A 101 -5.95 -2.72 -0.07
N THR A 102 -6.50 -3.84 -0.54
CA THR A 102 -6.17 -5.19 -0.04
C THR A 102 -4.70 -5.53 -0.28
N GLN A 103 -4.15 -5.19 -1.46
CA GLN A 103 -2.74 -5.43 -1.78
C GLN A 103 -1.79 -4.53 -0.98
N LEU A 104 -2.15 -3.26 -0.75
CA LEU A 104 -1.32 -2.30 -0.02
C LEU A 104 -1.33 -2.51 1.50
N CYS A 105 -2.37 -3.15 2.04
CA CYS A 105 -2.51 -3.40 3.47
C CYS A 105 -1.32 -4.17 4.10
N PRO A 106 -0.92 -5.36 3.62
CA PRO A 106 0.21 -6.10 4.20
C PRO A 106 1.52 -5.31 4.10
N ILE A 107 1.71 -4.54 3.03
CA ILE A 107 2.87 -3.69 2.81
C ILE A 107 2.91 -2.57 3.86
N ALA A 108 1.79 -1.86 4.06
CA ALA A 108 1.66 -0.80 5.06
C ALA A 108 1.94 -1.32 6.49
N VAL A 109 1.44 -2.51 6.84
CA VAL A 109 1.70 -3.13 8.14
C VAL A 109 3.17 -3.50 8.31
N ALA A 110 3.79 -4.10 7.30
CA ALA A 110 5.22 -4.44 7.33
C ALA A 110 6.08 -3.19 7.50
N LEU A 111 5.68 -2.08 6.88
CA LEU A 111 6.37 -0.81 6.99
C LEU A 111 6.25 -0.13 8.34
N ASP A 112 5.03 -0.05 8.88
CA ASP A 112 4.81 0.53 10.19
C ASP A 112 5.63 -0.23 11.25
N LYS A 113 5.75 -1.56 11.11
CA LYS A 113 6.65 -2.37 11.94
C LYS A 113 8.13 -2.08 11.65
N ALA A 114 8.51 -1.95 10.37
CA ALA A 114 9.89 -1.69 9.98
C ALA A 114 10.42 -0.34 10.49
N GLN A 115 9.53 0.63 10.61
CA GLN A 115 9.83 1.99 11.04
C GLN A 115 9.60 2.18 12.55
N SER A 116 9.29 1.13 13.30
CA SER A 116 9.16 1.22 14.75
C SER A 116 10.52 1.30 15.43
N ASP A 117 10.61 2.06 16.53
CA ASP A 117 11.86 2.33 17.25
C ASP A 117 12.51 1.07 17.86
N SER A 118 11.78 -0.05 17.92
CA SER A 118 12.24 -1.33 18.45
C SER A 118 12.66 -2.34 17.38
N HIS A 119 12.82 -1.90 16.12
CA HIS A 119 13.03 -2.82 15.01
C HIS A 119 14.49 -3.23 14.81
N SER A 120 14.76 -4.54 14.80
CA SER A 120 16.08 -5.08 14.46
C SER A 120 16.22 -5.34 12.95
N MET A 121 17.46 -5.39 12.45
CA MET A 121 17.74 -5.83 11.07
C MET A 121 17.20 -7.23 10.76
N ALA A 122 17.14 -8.11 11.77
CA ALA A 122 16.58 -9.45 11.65
C ALA A 122 15.07 -9.40 11.41
N ASP A 123 14.36 -8.54 12.12
CA ASP A 123 12.91 -8.36 11.93
C ASP A 123 12.61 -7.79 10.53
N LEU A 124 13.47 -6.92 9.99
CA LEU A 124 13.34 -6.39 8.64
C LEU A 124 13.43 -7.51 7.59
N CYS A 125 14.40 -8.43 7.78
CA CYS A 125 14.55 -9.61 6.94
C CYS A 125 13.34 -10.53 7.01
N HIS A 126 12.86 -10.78 8.23
CA HIS A 126 11.68 -11.60 8.46
C HIS A 126 10.47 -11.06 7.69
N MET A 127 10.25 -9.75 7.72
CA MET A 127 9.13 -9.12 7.02
C MET A 127 9.30 -9.12 5.51
N GLY A 128 10.52 -8.91 5.00
CA GLY A 128 10.80 -9.01 3.58
C GLY A 128 10.49 -10.41 3.03
N LEU A 129 10.87 -11.45 3.76
CA LEU A 129 10.57 -12.83 3.39
C LEU A 129 9.08 -13.18 3.59
N TYR A 130 8.43 -12.66 4.64
CA TYR A 130 6.99 -12.83 4.85
C TYR A 130 6.18 -12.26 3.67
N LEU A 131 6.51 -11.03 3.25
CA LEU A 131 5.89 -10.40 2.08
C LEU A 131 6.15 -11.21 0.80
N GLN A 132 7.29 -11.90 0.68
CA GLN A 132 7.59 -12.81 -0.44
C GLN A 132 6.67 -14.03 -0.53
N GLN A 133 6.01 -14.42 0.54
CA GLN A 133 5.09 -15.56 0.56
C GLN A 133 3.62 -15.14 0.56
N ASP A 134 3.34 -13.84 0.65
CA ASP A 134 1.97 -13.33 0.65
C ASP A 134 1.31 -13.57 -0.72
N SER A 135 0.21 -14.34 -0.70
CA SER A 135 -0.57 -14.70 -1.89
C SER A 135 -1.26 -13.49 -2.50
N LEU A 136 -1.56 -12.46 -1.71
CA LEU A 136 -2.18 -11.21 -2.19
C LEU A 136 -1.23 -10.39 -3.08
N LEU A 137 0.07 -10.67 -3.02
CA LEU A 137 1.12 -9.98 -3.78
C LEU A 137 1.67 -10.82 -4.94
N GLU A 138 1.06 -11.96 -5.27
CA GLU A 138 1.54 -12.85 -6.33
C GLU A 138 1.63 -12.16 -7.69
N THR A 139 0.65 -11.31 -8.03
CA THR A 139 0.63 -10.52 -9.27
C THR A 139 1.85 -9.59 -9.41
N HIS A 140 2.53 -9.28 -8.30
CA HIS A 140 3.70 -8.39 -8.23
C HIS A 140 5.00 -9.13 -7.89
N CYS A 141 5.03 -10.44 -8.15
CA CYS A 141 6.17 -11.36 -7.96
C CYS A 141 7.53 -10.77 -8.36
N ASN A 142 7.62 -10.10 -9.50
CA ASN A 142 8.87 -9.57 -10.04
C ASN A 142 9.40 -8.37 -9.23
N VAL A 143 8.51 -7.44 -8.87
CA VAL A 143 8.81 -6.27 -8.03
C VAL A 143 9.27 -6.72 -6.65
N ARG A 144 8.58 -7.72 -6.09
CA ARG A 144 8.86 -8.34 -4.81
C ARG A 144 10.25 -8.99 -4.75
N LYS A 145 10.60 -9.77 -5.78
CA LYS A 145 11.93 -10.41 -5.92
C LYS A 145 13.04 -9.39 -6.13
N LYS A 146 12.79 -8.32 -6.88
CA LYS A 146 13.77 -7.23 -7.10
C LYS A 146 14.05 -6.49 -5.80
N CYS A 147 13.01 -6.07 -5.09
CA CYS A 147 13.18 -5.32 -3.86
C CYS A 147 13.84 -6.15 -2.76
N CYS A 148 13.48 -7.43 -2.59
CA CYS A 148 14.15 -8.28 -1.60
C CYS A 148 15.63 -8.51 -1.91
N ARG A 149 16.01 -8.60 -3.19
CA ARG A 149 17.43 -8.68 -3.59
C ARG A 149 18.19 -7.39 -3.30
N GLN A 150 17.54 -6.24 -3.40
CA GLN A 150 18.13 -4.94 -3.03
C GLN A 150 18.19 -4.70 -1.52
N ALA A 151 17.42 -5.45 -0.73
CA ALA A 151 17.30 -5.27 0.71
C ALA A 151 18.23 -6.13 1.53
N HIS A 152 18.31 -7.41 1.13
CA HIS A 152 18.97 -8.43 1.91
C HIS A 152 20.39 -8.56 1.41
N THR A 153 21.31 -7.87 2.08
CA THR A 153 22.73 -8.18 1.98
C THR A 153 23.07 -9.39 2.86
N ILE A 154 24.28 -9.91 2.74
CA ILE A 154 24.71 -11.10 3.51
C ILE A 154 24.61 -10.81 5.01
N GLU A 155 24.96 -9.60 5.44
CA GLU A 155 24.92 -9.15 6.83
C GLU A 155 23.50 -9.18 7.41
N HIS A 156 22.50 -8.80 6.60
CA HIS A 156 21.09 -8.86 6.95
C HIS A 156 20.63 -10.31 7.18
N LEU A 157 21.03 -11.23 6.31
CA LEU A 157 20.68 -12.65 6.42
C LEU A 157 21.37 -13.32 7.63
N VAL A 158 22.62 -12.97 7.90
CA VAL A 158 23.36 -13.44 9.08
C VAL A 158 22.69 -12.91 10.36
N ALA A 159 22.34 -11.63 10.41
CA ALA A 159 21.61 -11.05 11.54
C ALA A 159 20.28 -11.78 11.79
N TYR A 160 19.53 -12.11 10.73
CA TYR A 160 18.30 -12.88 10.83
C TYR A 160 18.52 -14.29 11.41
N GLN A 161 19.53 -15.02 10.93
CA GLN A 161 19.85 -16.37 11.39
C GLN A 161 20.31 -16.42 12.85
N LEU A 162 21.03 -15.38 13.30
CA LEU A 162 21.55 -15.29 14.66
C LEU A 162 20.51 -14.77 15.66
N HIS A 163 19.40 -14.19 15.20
CA HIS A 163 18.41 -13.56 16.08
C HIS A 163 17.60 -14.59 16.90
N PRO A 164 17.63 -14.54 18.25
CA PRO A 164 17.01 -15.55 19.11
C PRO A 164 15.52 -15.79 18.84
N CYS A 165 14.76 -14.73 18.53
CA CYS A 165 13.32 -14.83 18.27
C CYS A 165 12.95 -15.49 16.92
N HIS A 166 13.89 -15.49 15.96
CA HIS A 166 13.65 -16.03 14.60
C HIS A 166 14.33 -17.39 14.39
N ARG A 167 15.37 -17.69 15.18
CA ARG A 167 16.15 -18.94 15.14
C ARG A 167 15.32 -20.22 15.32
N SER A 168 14.23 -20.15 16.09
CA SER A 168 13.30 -21.27 16.33
C SER A 168 12.13 -21.33 15.34
N ARG A 169 11.89 -20.28 14.53
CA ARG A 169 10.91 -20.29 13.44
C ARG A 169 11.55 -20.90 12.19
N ARG A 170 11.53 -22.23 12.10
CA ARG A 170 11.97 -23.08 10.96
C ARG A 170 11.25 -22.80 9.62
N MET A 171 10.75 -21.61 9.35
CA MET A 171 9.90 -21.41 8.16
C MET A 171 10.68 -21.17 6.86
N MET A 172 11.97 -20.85 6.90
CA MET A 172 12.68 -20.49 5.67
C MET A 172 14.12 -20.97 5.67
N SER A 173 14.37 -22.04 4.93
CA SER A 173 15.71 -22.34 4.41
C SER A 173 16.06 -21.25 3.39
N VAL A 174 16.57 -20.11 3.85
CA VAL A 174 17.16 -19.12 2.96
C VAL A 174 18.43 -19.74 2.39
N ASN A 175 18.37 -20.19 1.14
CA ASN A 175 19.52 -20.77 0.46
C ASN A 175 20.45 -19.62 0.05
N ILE A 176 21.40 -19.29 0.92
CA ILE A 176 22.38 -18.20 0.76
C ILE A 176 23.18 -18.36 -0.55
N SER A 177 23.28 -19.59 -1.06
CA SER A 177 23.90 -19.94 -2.34
C SER A 177 23.26 -19.28 -3.58
N SER A 178 22.02 -18.77 -3.48
CA SER A 178 21.31 -18.16 -4.61
C SER A 178 21.54 -16.65 -4.78
N LEU A 179 22.25 -15.99 -3.85
CA LEU A 179 22.45 -14.54 -3.83
C LEU A 179 23.85 -14.07 -4.24
N GLY A 180 24.78 -14.97 -4.55
CA GLY A 180 26.06 -14.58 -5.13
C GLY A 180 27.12 -15.66 -5.00
N THR A 181 27.53 -16.22 -6.14
CA THR A 181 28.64 -17.17 -6.28
C THR A 181 30.01 -16.51 -6.17
N THR A 182 30.21 -15.57 -5.25
CA THR A 182 31.51 -14.94 -5.03
C THR A 182 31.69 -14.58 -3.56
N ALA A 183 32.08 -15.58 -2.77
CA ALA A 183 32.97 -15.49 -1.60
C ALA A 183 32.70 -16.65 -0.63
N LEU A 184 33.06 -17.86 -1.03
CA LEU A 184 33.33 -18.96 -0.10
C LEU A 184 34.65 -19.60 -0.49
N TRP A 185 35.73 -18.88 -0.21
CA TRP A 185 37.07 -19.41 -0.02
C TRP A 185 37.81 -18.48 0.94
N LEU A 186 37.57 -18.63 2.23
CA LEU A 186 38.61 -18.36 3.22
C LEU A 186 38.50 -19.44 4.29
N TYR A 187 39.64 -20.12 4.44
CA TYR A 187 39.99 -21.18 5.39
C TYR A 187 39.66 -20.84 6.84
#